data_AF-A0A931K0J5-F1
#
_entry.id   AF-A0A931K0J5-F1
#
_cell.length_a   1.000
_cell.length_b   1.000
_cell.length_c   1.000
_cell.angle_alpha   90.00
_cell.angle_beta   90.00
_cell.angle_gamma   90.00
#
_symmetry.space_group_name_H-M   'P 1'
#
loop_
_entity.id
_entity.type
_entity.pdbx_description
1 polymer ?
#
loop_
_entity_poly.entity_id
_entity_poly.type
_entity_poly.pdbx_seq_one_letter_code
_entity_poly.pdbx_strand_id
1 'polypeptide(L)'
;MALNPETGDGVFGADSYATREFILAYWTARPHDTLAATVAAADVDNLDGAAREASAYLDAEFGSHYRGERKGYVQGLLWPRSGAKDDAGYDLPAIPEELKRAVAELAARALSARLAPDLERGGMIKREKVGPIEQEFVEGASADTRYGFVAKMLASILDGTQAGAPQAKWNWA
;
A
#
# COMPACT_ATOMS: atom_id res chain seq x y z
N MET A 1 -0.19 9.74 -18.52
CA MET A 1 1.19 10.28 -18.32
C MET A 1 2.03 9.19 -17.67
N ALA A 2 3.23 8.92 -18.20
CA ALA A 2 4.04 7.79 -17.75
C ALA A 2 4.36 7.87 -16.25
N LEU A 3 4.35 6.71 -15.59
CA LEU A 3 4.82 6.52 -14.21
C LEU A 3 6.27 7.01 -14.03
N ASN A 4 6.56 7.62 -12.88
CA ASN A 4 7.91 7.96 -12.43
C ASN A 4 8.25 7.12 -11.18
N PRO A 5 8.69 5.86 -11.34
CA PRO A 5 8.94 4.98 -10.22
C PRO A 5 10.20 5.39 -9.43
N GLU A 6 10.17 5.21 -8.12
CA GLU A 6 11.37 5.31 -7.27
C GLU A 6 12.35 4.18 -7.62
N THR A 7 13.65 4.48 -7.59
CA THR A 7 14.75 3.54 -7.92
C THR A 7 15.58 3.13 -6.70
N GLY A 8 15.41 3.81 -5.57
CA GLY A 8 16.23 3.70 -4.36
C GLY A 8 17.19 4.88 -4.18
N ASP A 9 17.24 5.76 -5.17
CA ASP A 9 18.11 6.94 -5.17
C ASP A 9 17.48 8.11 -4.41
N GLY A 10 16.15 8.13 -4.25
CA GLY A 10 15.42 9.27 -3.72
C GLY A 10 15.04 10.23 -4.85
N VAL A 11 14.38 9.68 -5.86
CA VAL A 11 14.05 10.35 -7.13
C VAL A 11 13.08 11.51 -6.87
N PHE A 12 13.44 12.69 -7.37
CA PHE A 12 12.56 13.86 -7.30
C PHE A 12 11.28 13.61 -8.09
N GLY A 13 10.13 13.84 -7.45
CA GLY A 13 8.82 13.64 -8.08
C GLY A 13 8.49 12.17 -8.39
N ALA A 14 9.16 11.22 -7.75
CA ALA A 14 8.73 9.82 -7.80
C ALA A 14 7.25 9.71 -7.36
N ASP A 15 6.46 8.96 -8.11
CA ASP A 15 5.01 8.85 -7.91
C ASP A 15 4.52 7.40 -7.71
N SER A 16 5.42 6.43 -7.78
CA SER A 16 5.12 5.03 -7.45
C SER A 16 6.32 4.26 -6.89
N TYR A 17 6.08 3.29 -6.00
CA TYR A 17 7.12 2.36 -5.54
C TYR A 17 7.38 1.18 -6.49
N ALA A 18 6.43 0.87 -7.38
CA ALA A 18 6.55 -0.24 -8.32
C ALA A 18 6.37 0.25 -9.77
N THR A 19 7.06 -0.40 -10.71
CA THR A 19 6.83 -0.17 -12.14
C THR A 19 5.57 -0.92 -12.60
N ARG A 20 5.02 -0.52 -13.74
CA ARG A 20 3.88 -1.22 -14.36
C ARG A 20 4.21 -2.68 -14.64
N GLU A 21 5.41 -2.94 -15.14
CA GLU A 21 5.91 -4.28 -15.48
C GLU A 21 5.98 -5.16 -14.23
N PHE A 22 6.40 -4.59 -13.10
CA PHE A 22 6.39 -5.33 -11.83
C PHE A 22 4.98 -5.72 -11.42
N ILE A 23 4.02 -4.80 -11.52
CA ILE A 23 2.61 -5.07 -11.15
C ILE A 23 2.01 -6.16 -12.05
N LEU A 24 2.24 -6.07 -13.36
CA LEU A 24 1.80 -7.08 -14.32
C LEU A 24 2.42 -8.45 -14.05
N ALA A 25 3.72 -8.51 -13.80
CA ALA A 25 4.42 -9.76 -13.47
C ALA A 25 3.92 -10.37 -12.15
N TYR A 26 3.69 -9.54 -11.14
CA TYR A 26 3.15 -9.96 -9.85
C TYR A 26 1.80 -10.67 -10.00
N TRP A 27 0.88 -10.11 -10.79
CA TRP A 27 -0.45 -10.68 -10.99
C TRP A 27 -0.50 -11.83 -12.00
N THR A 28 0.37 -11.81 -13.02
CA THR A 28 0.53 -12.95 -13.96
C THR A 28 0.97 -14.21 -13.23
N ALA A 29 1.77 -14.08 -12.18
CA ALA A 29 2.18 -15.21 -11.33
C ALA A 29 1.05 -15.73 -10.39
N ARG A 30 -0.11 -15.07 -10.36
CA ARG A 30 -1.26 -15.40 -9.49
C ARG A 30 -2.56 -15.55 -10.30
N PRO A 31 -2.59 -16.39 -11.34
CA PRO A 31 -3.75 -16.47 -12.25
C PRO A 31 -5.01 -17.06 -11.59
N HIS A 32 -4.89 -17.63 -10.40
CA HIS A 32 -6.02 -18.16 -9.62
C HIS A 32 -6.84 -17.06 -8.93
N ASP A 33 -6.27 -15.87 -8.75
CA ASP A 33 -6.96 -14.73 -8.14
C ASP A 33 -7.68 -13.90 -9.21
N THR A 34 -8.93 -13.53 -8.96
CA THR A 34 -9.74 -12.71 -9.86
C THR A 34 -9.11 -11.34 -10.16
N LEU A 35 -8.34 -10.77 -9.23
CA LEU A 35 -7.64 -9.51 -9.43
C LEU A 35 -6.58 -9.60 -10.54
N ALA A 36 -6.07 -10.79 -10.85
CA ALA A 36 -5.14 -10.96 -11.97
C ALA A 36 -5.81 -10.61 -13.31
N ALA A 37 -7.08 -10.97 -13.49
CA ALA A 37 -7.85 -10.59 -14.68
C ALA A 37 -8.14 -9.09 -14.71
N THR A 38 -8.44 -8.48 -13.56
CA THR A 38 -8.63 -7.02 -13.44
C THR A 38 -7.39 -6.25 -13.89
N VAL A 39 -6.21 -6.65 -13.41
CA VAL A 39 -4.94 -6.00 -13.80
C VAL A 39 -4.62 -6.25 -15.27
N ALA A 40 -4.84 -7.46 -15.78
CA ALA A 40 -4.56 -7.78 -17.19
C ALA A 40 -5.47 -7.02 -18.18
N ALA A 41 -6.67 -6.62 -17.75
CA ALA A 41 -7.63 -5.87 -18.57
C ALA A 41 -7.44 -4.34 -18.48
N ALA A 42 -6.65 -3.84 -17.54
CA ALA A 42 -6.45 -2.41 -17.36
C ALA A 42 -5.60 -1.81 -18.49
N ASP A 43 -6.02 -0.65 -18.99
CA ASP A 43 -5.17 0.14 -19.87
C ASP A 43 -4.00 0.79 -19.10
N VAL A 44 -3.05 1.29 -19.88
CA VAL A 44 -1.79 1.88 -19.42
C VAL A 44 -2.03 3.05 -18.46
N ASP A 45 -2.96 3.95 -18.76
CA ASP A 45 -3.17 5.16 -17.96
C ASP A 45 -3.90 4.82 -16.65
N ASN A 46 -4.87 3.90 -16.69
CA ASN A 46 -5.58 3.43 -15.50
C ASN A 46 -4.67 2.64 -14.55
N LEU A 47 -3.82 1.74 -15.08
CA LEU A 47 -2.88 1.00 -14.23
C LEU A 47 -1.82 1.93 -13.62
N ASP A 48 -1.38 2.93 -14.36
CA ASP A 48 -0.47 3.96 -13.84
C ASP A 48 -1.14 4.85 -12.78
N GLY A 49 -2.40 5.23 -12.97
CA GLY A 49 -3.18 5.96 -11.97
C GLY A 49 -3.35 5.15 -10.69
N ALA A 50 -3.70 3.87 -10.82
CA ALA A 50 -3.86 2.94 -9.71
C ALA A 50 -2.55 2.72 -8.92
N ALA A 51 -1.40 2.66 -9.60
CA ALA A 51 -0.10 2.53 -8.94
C ALA A 51 0.28 3.77 -8.12
N ARG A 52 -0.07 4.98 -8.61
CA ARG A 52 0.09 6.24 -7.87
C ARG A 52 -0.81 6.29 -6.64
N GLU A 53 -2.08 5.94 -6.80
CA GLU A 53 -3.03 5.90 -5.69
C GLU A 53 -2.59 4.91 -4.62
N ALA A 54 -2.15 3.72 -5.03
CA ALA A 54 -1.60 2.71 -4.14
C ALA A 54 -0.38 3.23 -3.34
N SER A 55 0.56 3.89 -4.01
CA SER A 55 1.77 4.40 -3.34
C SER A 55 1.44 5.54 -2.39
N ALA A 56 0.54 6.44 -2.78
CA ALA A 56 0.05 7.51 -1.91
C ALA A 56 -0.71 6.96 -0.69
N TYR A 57 -1.54 5.93 -0.87
CA TYR A 57 -2.23 5.25 0.23
C TYR A 57 -1.24 4.66 1.22
N LEU A 58 -0.20 3.95 0.73
CA LEU A 58 0.83 3.38 1.60
C LEU A 58 1.54 4.44 2.43
N ASP A 59 1.92 5.56 1.82
CA ASP A 59 2.59 6.65 2.53
C ASP A 59 1.67 7.35 3.54
N ALA A 60 0.40 7.54 3.22
CA ALA A 60 -0.56 8.14 4.12
C ALA A 60 -0.87 7.24 5.33
N GLU A 61 -1.06 5.94 5.10
CA GLU A 61 -1.48 4.99 6.13
C GLU A 61 -0.32 4.52 7.01
N PHE A 62 0.84 4.25 6.40
CA PHE A 62 1.97 3.59 7.08
C PHE A 62 3.20 4.48 7.25
N GLY A 63 3.21 5.67 6.64
CA GLY A 63 4.35 6.57 6.60
C GLY A 63 4.96 6.93 7.95
N SER A 64 4.11 7.16 8.95
CA SER A 64 4.52 7.47 10.33
C SER A 64 5.14 6.29 11.07
N HIS A 65 4.98 5.08 10.57
CA HIS A 65 5.40 3.83 11.19
C HIS A 65 6.56 3.17 10.44
N TYR A 66 7.02 3.73 9.33
CA TYR A 66 8.18 3.20 8.61
C TYR A 66 9.45 3.32 9.45
N ARG A 67 10.23 2.24 9.46
CA ARG A 67 11.53 2.20 10.13
C ARG A 67 12.54 3.14 9.48
N GLY A 68 13.50 3.57 10.30
CA GLY A 68 14.55 4.50 9.86
C GLY A 68 14.01 5.87 9.48
N GLU A 69 14.86 6.67 8.87
CA GLU A 69 14.55 8.07 8.53
C GLU A 69 14.50 8.24 7.02
N ARG A 70 13.64 9.15 6.54
CA ARG A 70 13.56 9.44 5.10
C ARG A 70 14.92 9.90 4.57
N LYS A 71 15.43 9.27 3.51
CA LYS A 71 16.81 9.47 3.02
C LYS A 71 17.08 10.92 2.61
N GLY A 72 16.11 11.59 1.99
CA GLY A 72 16.22 12.99 1.58
C GLY A 72 14.90 13.74 1.70
N TYR A 73 14.98 15.07 1.69
CA TYR A 73 13.77 15.91 1.69
C TYR A 73 13.11 16.01 0.31
N VAL A 74 13.92 15.95 -0.75
CA VAL A 74 13.49 16.19 -2.14
C VAL A 74 12.96 14.95 -2.86
N GLN A 75 13.06 13.77 -2.26
CA GLN A 75 12.49 12.55 -2.84
C GLN A 75 10.95 12.64 -2.88
N GLY A 76 10.35 12.04 -3.91
CA GLY A 76 8.89 12.11 -4.13
C GLY A 76 8.06 11.31 -3.13
N LEU A 77 8.61 10.22 -2.59
CA LEU A 77 7.92 9.27 -1.71
C LEU A 77 8.63 9.12 -0.35
N LEU A 78 8.03 8.42 0.62
CA LEU A 78 8.62 8.25 1.95
C LEU A 78 9.77 7.23 2.02
N TRP A 79 9.87 6.33 1.05
CA TRP A 79 11.07 5.54 0.75
C TRP A 79 11.79 6.12 -0.47
N PRO A 80 13.13 6.04 -0.56
CA PRO A 80 14.06 5.29 0.29
C PRO A 80 14.28 5.89 1.68
N ARG A 81 14.80 5.06 2.60
CA ARG A 81 15.10 5.42 3.99
C ARG A 81 16.52 5.03 4.39
N SER A 82 17.06 5.73 5.38
CA SER A 82 18.38 5.53 5.97
C SER A 82 18.24 4.96 7.38
N GLY A 83 19.12 4.02 7.74
CA GLY A 83 19.09 3.36 9.06
C GLY A 83 17.87 2.46 9.30
N ALA A 84 17.09 2.14 8.26
CA ALA A 84 15.97 1.23 8.37
C ALA A 84 16.50 -0.22 8.43
N LYS A 85 16.15 -0.94 9.49
CA LYS A 85 16.60 -2.31 9.75
C LYS A 85 15.43 -3.24 10.02
N ASP A 86 15.55 -4.49 9.59
CA ASP A 86 14.59 -5.54 9.95
C ASP A 86 14.71 -5.92 11.45
N ASP A 87 13.86 -6.84 11.91
CA ASP A 87 13.87 -7.30 13.30
C ASP A 87 15.13 -8.09 13.69
N ALA A 88 15.89 -8.60 12.72
CA ALA A 88 17.17 -9.26 12.93
C ALA A 88 18.36 -8.27 12.89
N GLY A 89 18.12 -6.99 12.62
CA GLY A 89 19.12 -5.92 12.59
C GLY A 89 19.83 -5.73 11.24
N TYR A 90 19.42 -6.43 10.19
CA TYR A 90 19.94 -6.25 8.83
C TYR A 90 19.36 -5.00 8.19
N ASP A 91 20.17 -4.29 7.41
CA ASP A 91 19.71 -3.11 6.68
C ASP A 91 18.67 -3.52 5.64
N LEU A 92 17.54 -2.81 5.64
CA LEU A 92 16.53 -2.94 4.61
C LEU A 92 17.06 -2.30 3.31
N PRO A 93 16.70 -2.86 2.14
CA PRO A 93 17.08 -2.29 0.86
C PRO A 93 16.47 -0.90 0.68
N ALA A 94 17.02 -0.11 -0.25
CA ALA A 94 16.54 1.25 -0.52
C ALA A 94 15.05 1.28 -0.94
N ILE A 95 14.56 0.26 -1.64
CA ILE A 95 13.13 0.00 -1.80
C ILE A 95 12.87 -1.47 -1.43
N PRO A 96 12.26 -1.73 -0.26
CA PRO A 96 11.78 -3.06 0.12
C PRO A 96 10.88 -3.69 -0.93
N GLU A 97 11.06 -4.99 -1.17
CA GLU A 97 10.22 -5.70 -2.14
C GLU A 97 8.77 -5.77 -1.66
N GLU A 98 8.58 -5.75 -0.33
CA GLU A 98 7.29 -5.67 0.34
C GLU A 98 6.49 -4.44 -0.09
N LEU A 99 7.12 -3.28 -0.29
CA LEU A 99 6.43 -2.09 -0.82
C LEU A 99 5.97 -2.31 -2.25
N LYS A 100 6.82 -2.91 -3.09
CA LYS A 100 6.47 -3.14 -4.50
C LYS A 100 5.30 -4.10 -4.64
N ARG A 101 5.31 -5.18 -3.84
CA ARG A 101 4.22 -6.15 -3.76
C ARG A 101 2.94 -5.52 -3.19
N ALA A 102 3.07 -4.66 -2.17
CA ALA A 102 1.94 -3.93 -1.60
C ALA A 102 1.30 -2.97 -2.62
N VAL A 103 2.12 -2.27 -3.42
CA VAL A 103 1.61 -1.47 -4.54
C VAL A 103 0.89 -2.34 -5.55
N ALA A 104 1.41 -3.52 -5.90
CA ALA A 104 0.71 -4.42 -6.83
C ALA A 104 -0.65 -4.87 -6.28
N GLU A 105 -0.73 -5.21 -5.00
CA GLU A 105 -1.99 -5.57 -4.31
C GLU A 105 -3.00 -4.43 -4.32
N LEU A 106 -2.56 -3.23 -3.93
CA LEU A 106 -3.43 -2.07 -3.83
C LEU A 106 -3.83 -1.51 -5.20
N ALA A 107 -2.93 -1.51 -6.18
CA ALA A 107 -3.23 -1.04 -7.53
C ALA A 107 -4.36 -1.88 -8.17
N ALA A 108 -4.33 -3.21 -7.99
CA ALA A 108 -5.42 -4.06 -8.48
C ALA A 108 -6.79 -3.72 -7.87
N ARG A 109 -6.80 -3.28 -6.61
CA ARG A 109 -8.02 -2.85 -5.91
C ARG A 109 -8.45 -1.44 -6.34
N ALA A 110 -7.48 -0.53 -6.50
CA ALA A 110 -7.69 0.84 -6.98
C ALA A 110 -8.32 0.89 -8.39
N LEU A 111 -8.03 -0.10 -9.24
CA LEU A 111 -8.68 -0.25 -10.55
C LEU A 111 -10.20 -0.48 -10.45
N SER A 112 -10.70 -0.98 -9.32
CA SER A 112 -12.12 -1.29 -9.13
C SER A 112 -12.84 -0.26 -8.24
N ALA A 113 -12.14 0.33 -7.28
CA ALA A 113 -12.68 1.33 -6.37
C ALA A 113 -11.56 2.12 -5.69
N ARG A 114 -11.86 3.36 -5.30
CA ARG A 114 -10.93 4.22 -4.55
C ARG A 114 -10.52 3.56 -3.23
N LEU A 115 -9.23 3.57 -2.90
CA LEU A 115 -8.65 2.90 -1.73
C LEU A 115 -9.02 3.56 -0.40
N ALA A 116 -9.12 4.89 -0.41
CA ALA A 116 -9.53 5.70 0.73
C ALA A 116 -10.63 6.69 0.26
N PRO A 117 -11.90 6.25 0.20
CA PRO A 117 -13.00 7.13 -0.11
C PRO A 117 -13.24 8.14 1.03
N ASP A 118 -13.71 9.33 0.69
CA ASP A 118 -14.06 10.34 1.69
C ASP A 118 -15.31 9.88 2.46
N LEU A 119 -15.20 9.68 3.77
CA LEU A 119 -16.37 9.36 4.60
C LEU A 119 -17.23 10.60 4.82
N GLU A 120 -18.54 10.51 4.54
CA GLU A 120 -19.48 11.57 4.91
C GLU A 120 -19.48 11.79 6.43
N ARG A 121 -19.49 13.07 6.81
CA ARG A 121 -19.40 13.56 8.20
C ARG A 121 -20.63 13.10 9.00
N GLY A 122 -20.58 11.91 9.61
CA GLY A 122 -21.72 11.39 10.39
C GLY A 122 -21.69 9.91 10.77
N GLY A 123 -20.76 9.11 10.23
CA GLY A 123 -20.30 7.83 10.81
C GLY A 123 -21.30 6.69 11.04
N MET A 124 -22.59 6.87 10.77
CA MET A 124 -23.57 5.79 10.67
C MET A 124 -24.01 5.65 9.21
N ILE A 125 -23.06 5.29 8.35
CA ILE A 125 -23.34 5.00 6.94
C ILE A 125 -23.92 3.58 6.89
N LYS A 126 -25.25 3.51 6.81
CA LYS A 126 -26.03 2.26 6.92
C LYS A 126 -26.01 1.38 5.67
N ARG A 127 -25.50 1.88 4.54
CA ARG A 127 -25.31 1.16 3.26
C ARG A 127 -24.60 2.08 2.28
N GLU A 128 -23.45 1.67 1.75
CA GLU A 128 -22.82 2.32 0.60
C GLU A 128 -22.71 1.31 -0.54
N LYS A 129 -23.21 1.68 -1.71
CA LYS A 129 -23.15 0.83 -2.90
C LYS A 129 -21.89 1.19 -3.69
N VAL A 130 -20.80 0.48 -3.43
CA VAL A 130 -19.56 0.59 -4.21
C VAL A 130 -19.59 -0.47 -5.31
N GLY A 131 -20.06 -0.09 -6.50
CA GLY A 131 -20.13 -0.98 -7.66
C GLY A 131 -21.18 -2.10 -7.54
N PRO A 132 -21.07 -3.21 -8.33
CA PRO A 132 -22.00 -4.34 -8.27
C PRO A 132 -21.86 -5.23 -7.01
N ILE A 133 -21.10 -4.79 -6.01
CA ILE A 133 -20.86 -5.54 -4.77
C ILE A 133 -21.58 -4.81 -3.64
N GLU A 134 -22.61 -5.43 -3.07
CA GLU A 134 -23.24 -4.96 -1.83
C GLU A 134 -22.37 -5.39 -0.65
N GLN A 135 -21.93 -4.44 0.17
CA GLN A 135 -21.26 -4.72 1.44
C GLN A 135 -22.18 -4.33 2.60
N GLU A 136 -22.52 -5.30 3.44
CA GLU A 136 -23.24 -5.10 4.70
C GLU A 136 -22.22 -4.96 5.82
N PHE A 137 -22.11 -3.77 6.40
CA PHE A 137 -21.21 -3.51 7.53
C PHE A 137 -21.95 -3.77 8.84
N VAL A 138 -21.33 -4.57 9.72
CA VAL A 138 -21.88 -4.90 11.05
C VAL A 138 -21.78 -3.67 11.97
N GLU A 139 -22.83 -3.39 12.76
CA GLU A 139 -22.88 -2.27 13.70
C GLU A 139 -21.63 -2.21 14.61
N GLY A 140 -20.85 -1.13 14.51
CA GLY A 140 -19.68 -0.85 15.35
C GLY A 140 -18.32 -1.08 14.69
N ALA A 141 -18.26 -1.60 13.45
CA ALA A 141 -17.02 -1.60 12.67
C ALA A 141 -16.74 -0.19 12.12
N SER A 142 -15.48 0.28 12.19
CA SER A 142 -15.09 1.53 11.52
C SER A 142 -15.44 1.44 10.04
N ALA A 143 -16.06 2.48 9.48
CA ALA A 143 -16.44 2.54 8.06
C ALA A 143 -15.24 2.50 7.08
N ASP A 144 -14.01 2.58 7.60
CA ASP A 144 -12.79 2.52 6.79
C ASP A 144 -12.53 1.10 6.26
N THR A 145 -12.35 0.98 4.93
CA THR A 145 -11.85 -0.25 4.31
C THR A 145 -10.38 -0.44 4.70
N ARG A 146 -10.08 -1.54 5.41
CA ARG A 146 -8.71 -1.89 5.81
C ARG A 146 -8.15 -3.04 4.99
N TYR A 147 -6.98 -2.83 4.40
CA TYR A 147 -6.25 -3.87 3.66
C TYR A 147 -5.33 -4.67 4.59
N GLY A 148 -5.91 -5.50 5.46
CA GLY A 148 -5.16 -6.23 6.50
C GLY A 148 -4.05 -7.13 5.98
N PHE A 149 -4.17 -7.68 4.76
CA PHE A 149 -3.08 -8.45 4.13
C PHE A 149 -1.88 -7.56 3.76
N VAL A 150 -2.13 -6.33 3.30
CA VAL A 150 -1.09 -5.35 2.98
C VAL A 150 -0.32 -4.95 4.23
N ALA A 151 -1.03 -4.67 5.34
CA ALA A 151 -0.39 -4.39 6.63
C ALA A 151 0.54 -5.54 7.09
N LYS A 152 0.12 -6.80 6.90
CA LYS A 152 0.96 -7.97 7.19
C LYS A 152 2.17 -8.08 6.27
N MET A 153 2.01 -7.74 5.00
CA MET A 153 3.12 -7.73 4.03
C MET A 153 4.21 -6.73 4.42
N LEU A 154 3.81 -5.58 4.99
CA LEU A 154 4.73 -4.52 5.38
C LEU A 154 5.32 -4.70 6.78
N ALA A 155 4.99 -5.78 7.50
CA ALA A 155 5.38 -5.94 8.90
C ALA A 155 6.90 -5.79 9.13
N SER A 156 7.75 -6.27 8.22
CA SER A 156 9.22 -6.18 8.31
C SER A 156 9.75 -4.75 8.19
N ILE A 157 9.00 -3.84 7.57
CA ILE A 157 9.41 -2.46 7.31
C ILE A 157 8.75 -1.44 8.26
N LEU A 158 7.86 -1.90 9.13
CA LEU A 158 7.12 -1.10 10.11
C LEU A 158 7.69 -1.28 11.52
N ASP A 159 7.65 -0.23 12.32
CA ASP A 159 8.18 -0.19 13.69
C ASP A 159 7.29 -0.90 14.74
N GLY A 160 6.09 -1.35 14.33
CA GLY A 160 5.16 -2.07 15.19
C GLY A 160 4.22 -1.17 16.01
N THR A 161 4.24 0.15 15.80
CA THR A 161 3.38 1.12 16.50
C THR A 161 2.05 1.38 15.79
N GLN A 162 1.85 0.84 14.59
CA GLN A 162 0.63 0.97 13.81
C GLN A 162 -0.57 0.23 14.44
N ALA A 163 -1.79 0.73 14.17
CA ALA A 163 -3.01 0.08 14.62
C ALA A 163 -3.17 -1.33 14.01
N GLY A 164 -3.39 -2.34 14.85
CA GLY A 164 -3.50 -3.73 14.39
C GLY A 164 -2.18 -4.46 14.18
N ALA A 165 -1.04 -3.88 14.62
CA ALA A 165 0.20 -4.61 14.76
C ALA A 165 -0.03 -5.88 15.61
N PRO A 166 0.50 -7.06 15.23
CA PRO A 166 0.48 -8.24 16.07
C PRO A 166 1.24 -7.90 17.36
N GLN A 167 0.50 -7.62 18.44
CA GLN A 167 0.93 -7.23 19.79
C GLN A 167 2.45 -7.07 19.95
N ALA A 168 2.89 -5.81 20.00
CA ALA A 168 4.22 -5.41 20.42
C ALA A 168 4.63 -6.18 21.69
N LYS A 169 5.73 -6.92 21.60
CA LYS A 169 6.55 -7.47 22.69
C LYS A 169 5.74 -7.87 23.95
N TRP A 170 5.48 -9.17 24.09
CA TRP A 170 5.17 -9.76 25.39
C TRP A 170 6.36 -9.52 26.33
N ASN A 171 6.37 -8.39 27.02
CA ASN A 171 7.28 -8.12 28.12
C ASN A 171 6.87 -9.02 29.27
N TRP A 172 7.59 -10.11 29.47
CA TRP A 172 7.63 -10.74 30.77
C TRP A 172 8.49 -9.82 31.66
N ALA A 173 7.81 -9.13 32.58
CA ALA A 173 8.42 -8.56 33.77
C ALA A 173 7.71 -9.19 34.97
#